data_AF-A0A1S2NTY8-F1
#
_entry.id   AF-A0A1S2NTY8-F1
#
_cell.length_a   1.000
_cell.length_b   1.000
_cell.length_c   1.000
_cell.angle_alpha   90.00
_cell.angle_beta   90.00
_cell.angle_gamma   90.00
#
_symmetry.space_group_name_H-M   'P 1'
#
loop_
_entity.id
_entity.type
_entity.pdbx_description
1 polymer ?
#
loop_
_entity_poly.entity_id
_entity_poly.type
_entity_poly.pdbx_seq_one_letter_code
_entity_poly.pdbx_strand_id
1 'polypeptide(L)'
;MSARFGRRTGGQGRISQWLRGRRPARLEEDAGDGGREAMLLAAAAAGLPIAPAAHPVGYRCSCDRVGCPTPARHPVSFAWQTQSTTDRAQIERWARHQPEANFITATGMTHDVLDVPREAGQEALERLLADGVEVGPVVTTGDGRMLFFTLTRGTPEDEDEWWPCELDCHPETMDEHPGLRWHCRGSYVLLPPSRLPGDLTVEWVRGPEHALPDPLSLLEALTDACGRHAGGETELAAWPHRG
;
A
#
# COMPACT_ATOMS: atom_id res chain seq x y z
N MET A 1 13.72 65.85 20.12
CA MET A 1 12.32 65.38 20.07
C MET A 1 12.25 64.14 19.20
N SER A 2 11.62 63.11 19.72
CA SER A 2 11.83 61.69 19.41
C SER A 2 11.22 61.19 18.10
N ALA A 3 11.90 60.24 17.49
CA ALA A 3 11.37 59.33 16.48
C ALA A 3 10.23 58.46 17.04
N ARG A 4 9.20 58.20 16.23
CA ARG A 4 8.32 57.03 16.39
C ARG A 4 7.96 56.44 15.03
N PHE A 5 8.56 55.28 14.77
CA PHE A 5 8.14 54.33 13.75
C PHE A 5 6.74 53.79 14.10
N GLY A 6 5.79 53.96 13.19
CA GLY A 6 4.49 53.31 13.27
C GLY A 6 4.57 51.87 12.76
N ARG A 7 4.48 50.91 13.70
CA ARG A 7 4.02 49.54 13.40
C ARG A 7 2.50 49.53 13.35
N ARG A 8 1.91 48.79 12.40
CA ARG A 8 0.78 47.87 12.62
C ARG A 8 0.49 47.04 11.35
N THR A 9 0.78 45.74 11.42
CA THR A 9 -0.19 44.60 11.46
C THR A 9 -0.74 44.29 10.07
N GLY A 10 -0.36 43.20 9.40
CA GLY A 10 -0.46 41.82 9.89
C GLY A 10 -1.70 41.19 9.26
N GLY A 11 -1.67 41.03 7.93
CA GLY A 11 -2.74 40.37 7.18
C GLY A 11 -2.66 38.86 7.39
N GLN A 12 -3.49 38.33 8.28
CA GLN A 12 -3.69 36.89 8.40
C GLN A 12 -4.62 36.43 7.27
N GLY A 13 -4.08 35.55 6.42
CA GLY A 13 -4.77 34.92 5.30
C GLY A 13 -5.92 34.03 5.76
N ARG A 14 -7.02 34.10 5.02
CA ARG A 14 -8.27 33.34 5.19
C ARG A 14 -8.17 31.91 4.61
N ILE A 15 -7.17 31.11 5.00
CA ILE A 15 -6.97 29.76 4.41
C ILE A 15 -6.94 28.63 5.47
N SER A 16 -7.31 28.89 6.73
CA SER A 16 -7.35 27.86 7.77
C SER A 16 -8.74 27.67 8.37
N GLN A 17 -9.68 27.16 7.56
CA GLN A 17 -10.98 26.75 8.09
C GLN A 17 -11.55 25.42 7.54
N TRP A 18 -10.85 24.73 6.64
CA TRP A 18 -11.32 23.47 6.07
C TRP A 18 -10.78 22.20 6.76
N LEU A 19 -9.95 22.32 7.80
CA LEU A 19 -9.42 21.18 8.57
C LEU A 19 -10.09 20.96 9.93
N ARG A 20 -11.32 21.45 10.13
CA ARG A 20 -12.15 21.08 11.30
C ARG A 20 -13.54 20.64 10.84
N GLY A 21 -13.58 19.45 10.23
CA GLY A 21 -14.81 18.75 9.87
C GLY A 21 -14.80 17.32 10.39
N ARG A 22 -15.62 17.05 11.42
CA ARG A 22 -16.09 15.74 11.92
C ARG A 22 -15.06 14.61 12.05
N ARG A 23 -14.62 14.38 13.30
CA ARG A 23 -14.38 13.02 13.80
C ARG A 23 -15.62 12.17 13.47
N PRO A 24 -15.55 11.10 12.67
CA PRO A 24 -16.67 10.17 12.58
C PRO A 24 -16.88 9.58 13.97
N ALA A 25 -18.15 9.57 14.39
CA ALA A 25 -18.56 8.85 15.58
C ALA A 25 -18.07 7.41 15.45
N ARG A 26 -17.50 6.91 16.53
CA ARG A 26 -17.11 5.52 16.74
C ARG A 26 -18.30 4.64 16.36
N LEU A 27 -18.27 4.05 15.17
CA LEU A 27 -19.17 2.97 14.76
C LEU A 27 -18.61 1.69 15.37
N GLU A 28 -18.73 1.58 16.69
CA GLU A 28 -18.79 0.26 17.31
C GLU A 28 -20.25 -0.20 17.22
N GLU A 29 -20.42 -1.50 16.90
CA GLU A 29 -21.68 -2.28 16.87
C GLU A 29 -22.41 -2.39 15.51
N ASP A 30 -21.82 -3.20 14.62
CA ASP A 30 -22.45 -4.24 13.75
C ASP A 30 -21.61 -4.57 12.50
N ALA A 31 -20.28 -4.73 12.65
CA ALA A 31 -19.44 -5.28 11.59
C ALA A 31 -19.65 -6.81 11.49
N GLY A 32 -20.82 -7.21 11.00
CA GLY A 32 -21.01 -8.56 10.49
C GLY A 32 -19.97 -8.86 9.40
N ASP A 33 -19.62 -10.14 9.27
CA ASP A 33 -18.73 -10.73 8.26
C ASP A 33 -19.01 -10.26 6.81
N GLY A 34 -20.20 -9.70 6.56
CA GLY A 34 -20.60 -9.12 5.28
C GLY A 34 -19.72 -7.98 4.76
N GLY A 35 -19.03 -7.22 5.62
CA GLY A 35 -18.10 -6.18 5.15
C GLY A 35 -16.83 -6.74 4.50
N ARG A 36 -16.20 -7.71 5.17
CA ARG A 36 -14.96 -8.34 4.67
C ARG A 36 -15.21 -9.20 3.45
N GLU A 37 -16.25 -10.04 3.47
CA GLU A 37 -16.64 -10.86 2.30
C GLU A 37 -16.90 -9.96 1.09
N ALA A 38 -17.65 -8.86 1.25
CA ALA A 38 -17.92 -7.92 0.17
C ALA A 38 -16.65 -7.26 -0.39
N MET A 39 -15.70 -6.85 0.46
CA MET A 39 -14.43 -6.27 0.01
C MET A 39 -13.58 -7.25 -0.80
N LEU A 40 -13.52 -8.51 -0.37
CA LEU A 40 -12.81 -9.57 -1.11
C LEU A 40 -13.48 -9.85 -2.47
N LEU A 41 -14.81 -9.91 -2.48
CA LEU A 41 -15.55 -10.11 -3.73
C LEU A 41 -15.42 -8.92 -4.69
N ALA A 42 -15.35 -7.68 -4.17
CA ALA A 42 -15.08 -6.50 -4.98
C ALA A 42 -13.67 -6.53 -5.60
N ALA A 43 -12.65 -6.91 -4.82
CA ALA A 43 -11.29 -7.10 -5.34
C ALA A 43 -11.23 -8.18 -6.43
N ALA A 44 -11.89 -9.33 -6.21
CA ALA A 44 -11.95 -10.40 -7.20
C ALA A 44 -12.72 -10.01 -8.46
N ALA A 45 -13.81 -9.23 -8.33
CA ALA A 45 -14.55 -8.68 -9.46
C ALA A 45 -13.72 -7.68 -10.28
N ALA A 46 -12.77 -6.99 -9.64
CA ALA A 46 -11.78 -6.14 -10.30
C ALA A 46 -10.60 -6.94 -10.91
N GLY A 47 -10.65 -8.28 -10.89
CA GLY A 47 -9.64 -9.14 -11.51
C GLY A 47 -8.39 -9.40 -10.65
N LEU A 48 -8.43 -9.09 -9.35
CA LEU A 48 -7.34 -9.37 -8.42
C LEU A 48 -7.47 -10.82 -7.90
N PRO A 49 -6.55 -11.74 -8.25
CA PRO A 49 -6.63 -13.13 -7.80
C PRO A 49 -6.22 -13.26 -6.34
N ILE A 50 -7.09 -13.86 -5.52
CA ILE A 50 -6.98 -13.85 -4.05
C ILE A 50 -6.53 -15.22 -3.51
N ALA A 51 -5.68 -15.22 -2.49
CA ALA A 51 -5.39 -16.40 -1.67
C ALA A 51 -5.37 -16.09 -0.16
N PRO A 52 -5.64 -17.09 0.73
CA PRO A 52 -5.54 -16.91 2.17
C PRO A 52 -4.10 -16.64 2.64
N ALA A 53 -3.98 -15.74 3.62
CA ALA A 53 -2.73 -15.35 4.25
C ALA A 53 -2.82 -15.43 5.77
N ALA A 54 -1.64 -15.55 6.39
CA ALA A 54 -1.51 -15.57 7.83
C ALA A 54 -2.02 -14.27 8.45
N HIS A 55 -2.50 -14.36 9.68
CA HIS A 55 -3.09 -13.24 10.42
C HIS A 55 -2.36 -13.05 11.76
N PRO A 56 -2.53 -11.88 12.42
CA PRO A 56 -1.85 -11.64 13.67
C PRO A 56 -2.56 -12.35 14.83
N VAL A 57 -1.78 -12.91 15.74
CA VAL A 57 -2.23 -13.47 17.02
C VAL A 57 -1.50 -12.69 18.12
N GLY A 58 -2.07 -11.56 18.52
CA GLY A 58 -1.36 -10.53 19.30
C GLY A 58 -0.15 -10.00 18.52
N TYR A 59 1.05 -10.10 19.09
CA TYR A 59 2.31 -9.74 18.43
C TYR A 59 2.97 -10.90 17.65
N ARG A 60 2.28 -12.04 17.50
CA ARG A 60 2.77 -13.24 16.80
C ARG A 60 2.04 -13.47 15.49
N CYS A 61 2.53 -14.44 14.71
CA CYS A 61 1.90 -14.89 13.47
C CYS A 61 1.06 -16.15 13.74
N SER A 62 -0.06 -16.31 13.01
CA SER A 62 -0.90 -17.51 13.05
C SER A 62 -0.25 -18.78 12.46
N CYS A 63 1.00 -18.72 12.00
CA CYS A 63 1.72 -19.85 11.41
C CYS A 63 2.52 -20.67 12.43
N ASP A 64 2.42 -20.35 13.72
CA ASP A 64 3.13 -20.97 14.85
C ASP A 64 4.66 -20.99 14.77
N ARG A 65 5.26 -20.40 13.74
CA ARG A 65 6.70 -20.26 13.60
C ARG A 65 7.23 -19.21 14.57
N VAL A 66 8.05 -19.66 15.51
CA VAL A 66 8.88 -18.77 16.35
C VAL A 66 9.81 -17.97 15.44
N GLY A 67 9.79 -16.64 15.57
CA GLY A 67 10.61 -15.76 14.72
C GLY A 67 10.15 -15.73 13.26
N CYS A 68 8.84 -15.78 13.00
CA CYS A 68 8.29 -15.54 11.66
C CYS A 68 8.87 -14.24 11.07
N PRO A 69 9.49 -14.28 9.88
CA PRO A 69 10.15 -13.10 9.29
C PRO A 69 9.15 -12.05 8.79
N THR A 70 7.92 -12.46 8.46
CA THR A 70 6.86 -11.58 7.94
C THR A 70 5.53 -11.85 8.65
N PRO A 71 5.42 -11.53 9.96
CA PRO A 71 4.23 -11.86 10.74
C PRO A 71 2.95 -11.29 10.13
N ALA A 72 1.93 -12.14 10.01
CA ALA A 72 0.61 -11.82 9.46
C ALA A 72 0.57 -11.36 7.99
N ARG A 73 1.63 -11.61 7.21
CA ARG A 73 1.72 -11.14 5.81
C ARG A 73 1.88 -12.25 4.78
N HIS A 74 2.49 -13.35 5.17
CA HIS A 74 2.78 -14.41 4.22
C HIS A 74 1.53 -15.23 3.87
N PRO A 75 1.45 -15.79 2.65
CA PRO A 75 0.42 -16.75 2.28
C PRO A 75 0.45 -17.98 3.21
N VAL A 76 -0.70 -18.62 3.41
CA VAL A 76 -0.80 -19.84 4.23
C VAL A 76 -0.19 -21.05 3.50
N SER A 77 -0.36 -21.10 2.18
CA SER A 77 0.08 -22.20 1.33
C SER A 77 1.33 -21.82 0.55
N PHE A 78 2.28 -22.73 0.39
CA PHE A 78 3.43 -22.56 -0.52
C PHE A 78 3.00 -22.57 -2.00
N ALA A 79 1.83 -23.12 -2.32
CA ALA A 79 1.25 -23.13 -3.66
C ALA A 79 0.32 -21.93 -3.89
N TRP A 80 0.53 -20.82 -3.19
CA TRP A 80 -0.38 -19.66 -3.23
C TRP A 80 -0.53 -19.08 -4.64
N GLN A 81 0.51 -19.10 -5.46
CA GLN A 81 0.47 -18.59 -6.84
C GLN A 81 -0.60 -19.32 -7.67
N THR A 82 -0.62 -20.66 -7.59
CA THR A 82 -1.55 -21.50 -8.36
C THR A 82 -2.92 -21.61 -7.69
N GLN A 83 -3.00 -21.32 -6.39
CA GLN A 83 -4.27 -21.33 -5.64
C GLN A 83 -4.97 -19.97 -5.64
N SER A 84 -4.28 -18.89 -6.03
CA SER A 84 -4.88 -17.56 -6.12
C SER A 84 -5.97 -17.55 -7.19
N THR A 85 -7.13 -17.00 -6.85
CA THR A 85 -8.33 -17.13 -7.69
C THR A 85 -9.26 -15.94 -7.57
N THR A 86 -10.05 -15.71 -8.61
CA THR A 86 -11.20 -14.78 -8.61
C THR A 86 -12.53 -15.53 -8.47
N ASP A 87 -12.51 -16.85 -8.27
CA ASP A 87 -13.73 -17.64 -8.11
C ASP A 87 -14.50 -17.25 -6.85
N ARG A 88 -15.73 -16.77 -7.08
CA ARG A 88 -16.61 -16.27 -6.03
C ARG A 88 -16.88 -17.32 -4.95
N ALA A 89 -17.22 -18.56 -5.34
CA ALA A 89 -17.59 -19.60 -4.38
C ALA A 89 -16.41 -20.02 -3.50
N GLN A 90 -15.20 -20.01 -4.05
CA GLN A 90 -13.95 -20.22 -3.35
C GLN A 90 -13.69 -19.13 -2.31
N ILE A 91 -13.83 -17.87 -2.70
CA ILE A 91 -13.60 -16.71 -1.82
C ILE A 91 -14.62 -16.65 -0.70
N GLU A 92 -15.92 -16.80 -1.00
CA GLU A 92 -16.99 -16.86 0.01
C GLU A 92 -16.74 -17.99 1.02
N ARG A 93 -16.29 -19.15 0.54
CA ARG A 93 -15.95 -20.26 1.43
C ARG A 93 -14.78 -19.93 2.35
N TRP A 94 -13.71 -19.33 1.83
CA TRP A 94 -12.58 -18.92 2.66
C TRP A 94 -12.99 -17.85 3.68
N ALA A 95 -13.74 -16.83 3.27
CA ALA A 95 -14.22 -15.79 4.18
C ALA A 95 -14.99 -16.41 5.36
N ARG A 96 -16.01 -17.24 5.08
CA ARG A 96 -16.86 -17.83 6.13
C ARG A 96 -16.15 -18.80 7.05
N HIS A 97 -15.23 -19.61 6.53
CA HIS A 97 -14.57 -20.67 7.32
C HIS A 97 -13.25 -20.22 7.96
N GLN A 98 -12.71 -19.07 7.55
CA GLN A 98 -11.47 -18.50 8.09
C GLN A 98 -11.71 -17.03 8.47
N PRO A 99 -12.50 -16.76 9.51
CA PRO A 99 -12.90 -15.40 9.91
C PRO A 99 -11.71 -14.49 10.29
N GLU A 100 -10.61 -15.10 10.74
CA GLU A 100 -9.43 -14.36 11.16
C GLU A 100 -8.39 -14.20 10.05
N ALA A 101 -8.45 -14.99 8.98
CA ALA A 101 -7.45 -14.96 7.92
C ALA A 101 -7.37 -13.59 7.23
N ASN A 102 -6.13 -13.19 6.95
CA ASN A 102 -5.85 -12.15 5.97
C ASN A 102 -5.94 -12.75 4.57
N PHE A 103 -5.87 -11.89 3.56
CA PHE A 103 -5.84 -12.30 2.17
C PHE A 103 -4.79 -11.52 1.42
N ILE A 104 -4.12 -12.21 0.49
CA ILE A 104 -3.18 -11.61 -0.46
C ILE A 104 -3.76 -11.63 -1.86
N THR A 105 -3.20 -10.79 -2.71
CA THR A 105 -3.34 -10.88 -4.16
C THR A 105 -2.00 -11.25 -4.79
N ALA A 106 -2.02 -12.15 -5.78
CA ALA A 106 -0.84 -12.53 -6.54
C ALA A 106 -0.58 -11.53 -7.68
N THR A 107 0.60 -10.90 -7.68
CA THR A 107 0.97 -9.89 -8.69
C THR A 107 1.67 -10.52 -9.91
N GLY A 108 1.80 -9.76 -11.00
CA GLY A 108 2.41 -10.21 -12.26
C GLY A 108 1.61 -11.23 -13.06
N MET A 109 0.29 -11.28 -12.82
CA MET A 109 -0.66 -12.05 -13.62
C MET A 109 -1.64 -11.13 -14.36
N THR A 110 -2.34 -10.29 -13.59
CA THR A 110 -3.34 -9.32 -14.10
C THR A 110 -2.98 -7.89 -13.73
N HIS A 111 -2.22 -7.72 -12.66
CA HIS A 111 -1.82 -6.44 -12.09
C HIS A 111 -0.42 -6.56 -11.49
N ASP A 112 0.25 -5.42 -11.41
CA ASP A 112 1.45 -5.23 -10.59
C ASP A 112 1.15 -4.22 -9.49
N VAL A 113 2.07 -4.07 -8.53
CA VAL A 113 1.92 -3.11 -7.45
C VAL A 113 3.21 -2.31 -7.23
N LEU A 114 3.10 -0.99 -7.27
CA LEU A 114 4.18 -0.06 -6.90
C LEU A 114 4.03 0.28 -5.41
N ASP A 115 5.00 -0.14 -4.61
CA ASP A 115 5.03 0.01 -3.16
C ASP A 115 6.03 1.12 -2.77
N VAL A 116 5.56 2.17 -2.11
CA VAL A 116 6.34 3.36 -1.74
C VAL A 116 6.14 3.73 -0.26
N PRO A 117 7.04 4.52 0.35
CA PRO A 117 6.81 5.07 1.67
C PRO A 117 5.52 5.90 1.68
N ARG A 118 4.77 5.84 2.79
CA ARG A 118 3.45 6.47 2.88
C ARG A 118 3.48 7.96 2.55
N GLU A 119 4.43 8.71 3.10
CA GLU A 119 4.51 10.16 2.88
C GLU A 119 4.76 10.51 1.41
N ALA A 120 5.69 9.81 0.76
CA ALA A 120 5.94 9.93 -0.69
C ALA A 120 4.71 9.54 -1.52
N GLY A 121 4.03 8.45 -1.16
CA GLY A 121 2.81 8.00 -1.83
C GLY A 121 1.66 9.01 -1.71
N GLN A 122 1.48 9.63 -0.55
CA GLN A 122 0.44 10.65 -0.35
C GLN A 122 0.70 11.87 -1.23
N GLU A 123 1.94 12.37 -1.25
CA GLU A 123 2.33 13.50 -2.10
C GLU A 123 2.15 13.18 -3.59
N ALA A 124 2.63 12.02 -4.03
CA ALA A 124 2.48 11.59 -5.43
C ALA A 124 1.02 11.44 -5.83
N LEU A 125 0.18 10.85 -4.97
CA LEU A 125 -1.26 10.69 -5.23
C LEU A 125 -1.95 12.04 -5.38
N GLU A 126 -1.66 13.00 -4.52
CA GLU A 126 -2.22 14.36 -4.60
C GLU A 126 -1.84 15.04 -5.92
N ARG A 127 -0.56 14.95 -6.31
CA ARG A 127 -0.06 15.51 -7.57
C ARG A 127 -0.69 14.85 -8.79
N LEU A 128 -0.68 13.52 -8.87
CA LEU A 128 -1.26 12.77 -9.99
C LEU A 128 -2.74 13.12 -10.19
N LEU A 129 -3.49 13.23 -9.09
CA LEU A 129 -4.90 13.63 -9.13
C LEU A 129 -5.10 15.08 -9.58
N ALA A 130 -4.26 16.00 -9.11
CA ALA A 130 -4.30 17.40 -9.54
C ALA A 130 -3.98 17.56 -11.04
N ASP A 131 -3.09 16.72 -11.56
CA ASP A 131 -2.68 16.69 -12.97
C ASP A 131 -3.68 15.91 -13.86
N GLY A 132 -4.74 15.32 -13.27
CA GLY A 132 -5.77 14.58 -14.00
C GLY A 132 -5.32 13.21 -14.51
N VAL A 133 -4.23 12.67 -13.97
CA VAL A 133 -3.75 11.32 -14.27
C VAL A 133 -4.68 10.29 -13.63
N GLU A 134 -5.03 9.26 -14.39
CA GLU A 134 -5.82 8.16 -13.86
C GLU A 134 -4.99 7.36 -12.85
N VAL A 135 -5.50 7.22 -11.63
CA VAL A 135 -4.88 6.43 -10.57
C VAL A 135 -5.87 5.36 -10.16
N GLY A 136 -5.39 4.13 -10.14
CA GLY A 136 -6.17 2.94 -9.82
C GLY A 136 -6.42 2.75 -8.32
N PRO A 137 -6.64 1.50 -7.90
CA PRO A 137 -6.75 1.14 -6.50
C PRO A 137 -5.46 1.49 -5.75
N VAL A 138 -5.62 2.04 -4.55
CA VAL A 138 -4.51 2.44 -3.69
C VAL A 138 -4.78 1.93 -2.29
N VAL A 139 -3.79 1.24 -1.71
CA VAL A 139 -3.84 0.72 -0.34
C VAL A 139 -2.84 1.48 0.51
N THR A 140 -3.17 1.72 1.77
CA THR A 140 -2.20 2.11 2.79
C THR A 140 -2.06 0.99 3.81
N THR A 141 -0.84 0.80 4.29
CA THR A 141 -0.53 -0.15 5.37
C THR A 141 -0.15 0.62 6.63
N GLY A 142 -0.59 0.13 7.79
CA GLY A 142 -0.32 0.78 9.08
C GLY A 142 1.16 0.89 9.45
N ASP A 143 2.03 0.13 8.79
CA ASP A 143 3.49 0.21 8.92
C ASP A 143 4.15 1.21 7.97
N GLY A 144 3.38 2.13 7.38
CA GLY A 144 3.93 3.30 6.69
C GLY A 144 4.23 3.10 5.22
N ARG A 145 3.48 2.24 4.53
CA ARG A 145 3.57 2.06 3.07
C ARG A 145 2.28 2.45 2.35
N MET A 146 2.41 2.78 1.08
CA MET A 146 1.31 2.93 0.14
C MET A 146 1.56 2.10 -1.11
N LEU A 147 0.54 1.35 -1.52
CA LEU A 147 0.58 0.40 -2.61
C LEU A 147 -0.33 0.88 -3.73
N PHE A 148 0.23 1.13 -4.92
CA PHE A 148 -0.49 1.57 -6.11
C PHE A 148 -0.64 0.39 -7.06
N PHE A 149 -1.88 0.00 -7.33
CA PHE A 149 -2.21 -1.12 -8.20
C PHE A 149 -2.28 -0.64 -9.64
N THR A 150 -1.58 -1.34 -10.54
CA THR A 150 -1.43 -0.98 -11.96
C THR A 150 -1.69 -2.20 -12.82
N LEU A 151 -1.87 -2.00 -14.13
CA LEU A 151 -1.79 -3.10 -15.10
C LEU A 151 -0.42 -3.76 -14.98
N THR A 152 -0.39 -5.07 -15.24
CA THR A 152 0.90 -5.78 -15.32
C THR A 152 1.64 -5.38 -16.60
N ARG A 153 2.97 -5.28 -16.51
CA ARG A 153 3.83 -5.22 -17.70
C ARG A 153 4.38 -6.56 -18.13
N GLY A 154 4.13 -7.64 -17.37
CA GLY A 154 4.52 -8.98 -17.78
C GLY A 154 3.70 -9.43 -18.99
N THR A 155 4.35 -9.72 -20.11
CA THR A 155 3.71 -10.39 -21.25
C THR A 155 3.48 -11.86 -20.91
N PRO A 156 2.24 -12.36 -20.89
CA PRO A 156 1.98 -13.79 -20.70
C PRO A 156 2.42 -14.63 -21.91
N GLU A 157 2.62 -14.01 -23.08
CA GLU A 157 2.85 -14.66 -24.36
C GLU A 157 4.33 -14.76 -24.76
N ASP A 158 5.22 -13.99 -24.13
CA ASP A 158 6.66 -14.05 -24.34
C ASP A 158 7.34 -14.68 -23.11
N GLU A 159 7.06 -15.97 -22.89
CA GLU A 159 7.65 -16.76 -21.79
C GLU A 159 9.19 -16.91 -21.94
N ASP A 160 9.73 -16.63 -23.13
CA ASP A 160 11.17 -16.74 -23.46
C ASP A 160 11.97 -15.44 -23.25
N GLU A 161 11.30 -14.30 -23.10
CA GLU A 161 11.95 -13.03 -22.72
C GLU A 161 11.79 -12.81 -21.21
N TRP A 162 12.29 -13.77 -20.44
CA TRP A 162 12.55 -13.55 -19.02
C TRP A 162 13.68 -12.53 -18.89
N TRP A 163 13.32 -11.25 -18.87
CA TRP A 163 14.21 -10.23 -18.32
C TRP A 163 14.13 -10.35 -16.79
N PRO A 164 15.24 -10.58 -16.07
CA PRO A 164 15.28 -10.26 -14.65
C PRO A 164 15.03 -8.75 -14.58
N CYS A 165 13.86 -8.33 -14.14
CA CYS A 165 13.69 -6.93 -13.79
C CYS A 165 14.59 -6.73 -12.58
N GLU A 166 15.62 -5.90 -12.66
CA GLU A 166 16.46 -5.55 -11.50
C GLU A 166 15.68 -4.83 -10.36
N LEU A 167 14.35 -4.73 -10.48
CA LEU A 167 13.43 -4.37 -9.38
C LEU A 167 12.72 -5.59 -8.74
N ASP A 168 13.08 -6.82 -9.11
CA ASP A 168 12.48 -8.06 -8.61
C ASP A 168 12.83 -8.29 -7.13
N CYS A 169 12.04 -7.68 -6.24
CA CYS A 169 11.87 -8.04 -4.83
C CYS A 169 13.14 -8.13 -3.95
N HIS A 170 14.29 -7.67 -4.42
CA HIS A 170 15.45 -7.34 -3.60
C HIS A 170 15.71 -5.85 -3.74
N PRO A 171 15.50 -5.02 -2.70
CA PRO A 171 16.24 -3.78 -2.63
C PRO A 171 17.70 -4.18 -2.49
N GLU A 172 18.43 -4.22 -3.60
CA GLU A 172 19.89 -4.14 -3.57
C GLU A 172 20.23 -2.71 -3.10
N THR A 173 20.14 -2.53 -1.79
CA THR A 173 20.42 -1.29 -1.06
C THR A 173 19.44 -0.13 -1.28
N MET A 174 19.31 0.74 -0.27
CA MET A 174 18.53 1.99 -0.35
C MET A 174 19.08 2.98 -1.40
N ASP A 175 20.29 2.71 -1.91
CA ASP A 175 21.05 3.63 -2.75
C ASP A 175 20.62 3.58 -4.23
N GLU A 176 20.04 2.47 -4.71
CA GLU A 176 19.63 2.33 -6.11
C GLU A 176 18.17 2.80 -6.34
N HIS A 177 17.29 2.62 -5.36
CA HIS A 177 15.92 3.17 -5.38
C HIS A 177 15.51 3.63 -3.97
N PRO A 178 15.29 4.94 -3.74
CA PRO A 178 14.93 5.48 -2.42
C PRO A 178 13.51 5.07 -2.00
N GLY A 179 13.32 3.82 -1.57
CA GLY A 179 12.10 3.34 -0.93
C GLY A 179 10.99 2.81 -1.84
N LEU A 180 11.11 2.89 -3.18
CA LEU A 180 10.15 2.29 -4.13
C LEU A 180 10.46 0.80 -4.35
N ARG A 181 9.43 -0.05 -4.36
CA ARG A 181 9.49 -1.47 -4.72
C ARG A 181 8.43 -1.78 -5.78
N TRP A 182 8.74 -2.63 -6.73
CA TRP A 182 7.78 -3.08 -7.74
C TRP A 182 7.48 -4.56 -7.54
N HIS A 183 6.25 -4.86 -7.16
CA HIS A 183 5.74 -6.22 -7.04
C HIS A 183 5.19 -6.69 -8.39
N CYS A 184 6.03 -7.42 -9.13
CA CYS A 184 5.71 -8.05 -10.41
C CYS A 184 5.38 -9.54 -10.23
N ARG A 185 5.79 -10.39 -11.19
CA ARG A 185 5.56 -11.83 -11.17
C ARG A 185 6.25 -12.50 -9.99
N GLY A 186 5.57 -13.49 -9.40
CA GLY A 186 6.11 -14.23 -8.26
C GLY A 186 6.06 -13.46 -6.93
N SER A 187 5.47 -12.26 -6.92
CA SER A 187 5.26 -11.46 -5.72
C SER A 187 3.78 -11.43 -5.30
N TYR A 188 3.53 -10.87 -4.12
CA TYR A 188 2.19 -10.72 -3.56
C TYR A 188 2.13 -9.52 -2.63
N VAL A 189 0.92 -8.99 -2.45
CA VAL A 189 0.64 -7.96 -1.42
C VAL A 189 -0.65 -8.30 -0.67
N LEU A 190 -0.81 -7.77 0.55
CA LEU A 190 -2.04 -7.92 1.33
C LEU A 190 -3.18 -7.09 0.73
N LEU A 191 -4.40 -7.63 0.81
CA LEU A 191 -5.63 -6.92 0.48
C LEU A 191 -6.32 -6.40 1.75
N PRO A 192 -6.93 -5.21 1.72
CA PRO A 192 -7.87 -4.78 2.77
C PRO A 192 -9.07 -5.75 2.90
N PRO A 193 -9.58 -6.00 4.12
CA PRO A 193 -9.19 -5.41 5.41
C PRO A 193 -8.21 -6.31 6.20
N SER A 194 -6.99 -6.52 5.70
CA SER A 194 -5.98 -7.30 6.43
C SER A 194 -5.51 -6.60 7.71
N ARG A 195 -5.16 -7.41 8.73
CA ARG A 195 -4.62 -6.96 10.02
C ARG A 195 -3.14 -7.28 10.14
N LEU A 196 -2.41 -6.44 10.83
CA LEU A 196 -0.98 -6.56 11.10
C LEU A 196 -0.74 -6.57 12.62
N PRO A 197 0.43 -7.01 13.11
CA PRO A 197 0.75 -6.93 14.54
C PRO A 197 0.69 -5.49 15.05
N GLY A 198 0.30 -5.31 16.31
CA GLY A 198 0.23 -3.99 16.95
C GLY A 198 -0.98 -3.15 16.51
N ASP A 199 -2.11 -3.79 16.25
CA ASP A 199 -3.39 -3.16 15.84
C ASP A 199 -3.32 -2.34 14.55
N LEU A 200 -2.29 -2.58 13.74
CA LEU A 200 -2.11 -1.97 12.43
C LEU A 200 -3.00 -2.66 11.39
N THR A 201 -3.48 -1.91 10.41
CA THR A 201 -4.42 -2.38 9.38
C THR A 201 -3.91 -2.12 7.97
N VAL A 202 -4.52 -2.80 7.01
CA VAL A 202 -4.35 -2.57 5.57
C VAL A 202 -5.69 -2.08 5.03
N GLU A 203 -5.71 -0.87 4.47
CA GLU A 203 -6.95 -0.15 4.15
C GLU A 203 -6.91 0.42 2.73
N TRP A 204 -8.06 0.45 2.06
CA TRP A 204 -8.19 1.14 0.77
C TRP A 204 -8.18 2.66 1.00
N VAL A 205 -7.25 3.35 0.35
CA VAL A 205 -7.31 4.80 0.12
C VAL A 205 -8.18 5.09 -1.11
N ARG A 206 -8.05 4.25 -2.13
CA ARG A 206 -8.91 4.20 -3.32
C ARG A 206 -9.27 2.75 -3.58
N GLY A 207 -10.57 2.47 -3.73
CA GLY A 207 -11.06 1.10 -3.79
C GLY A 207 -10.83 0.40 -5.14
N PRO A 208 -11.15 -0.91 -5.22
CA PRO A 208 -10.98 -1.73 -6.42
C PRO A 208 -11.91 -1.32 -7.59
N GLU A 209 -12.86 -0.41 -7.37
CA GLU A 209 -13.72 0.16 -8.41
C GLU A 209 -12.99 1.08 -9.40
N HIS A 210 -11.77 1.52 -9.07
CA HIS A 210 -10.93 2.29 -9.99
C HIS A 210 -10.19 1.36 -10.94
N ALA A 211 -10.16 1.69 -12.23
CA ALA A 211 -9.45 0.92 -13.23
C ALA A 211 -7.93 0.92 -12.96
N LEU A 212 -7.27 -0.18 -13.31
CA LEU A 212 -5.82 -0.30 -13.24
C LEU A 212 -5.17 0.57 -14.34
N PRO A 213 -4.34 1.58 -14.02
CA PRO A 213 -3.64 2.37 -15.01
C PRO A 213 -2.38 1.66 -15.52
N ASP A 214 -1.80 2.14 -16.62
CA ASP A 214 -0.44 1.76 -17.03
C ASP A 214 0.56 2.21 -15.95
N PRO A 215 1.44 1.33 -15.42
CA PRO A 215 2.39 1.71 -14.39
C PRO A 215 3.32 2.86 -14.77
N LEU A 216 3.69 3.00 -16.06
CA LEU A 216 4.56 4.07 -16.53
C LEU A 216 3.95 5.46 -16.30
N SER A 217 2.62 5.56 -16.28
CA SER A 217 1.92 6.82 -15.99
C SER A 217 2.13 7.30 -14.54
N LEU A 218 2.52 6.42 -13.63
CA LEU A 218 2.70 6.72 -12.21
C LEU A 218 4.18 6.81 -11.79
N LEU A 219 5.07 6.10 -12.51
CA LEU A 219 6.46 5.90 -12.09
C LEU A 219 7.23 7.20 -11.86
N GLU A 220 7.08 8.19 -12.74
CA GLU A 220 7.80 9.46 -12.61
C GLU A 220 7.42 10.16 -11.29
N ALA A 221 6.12 10.34 -11.04
CA ALA A 221 5.63 11.02 -9.85
C ALA A 221 6.00 10.27 -8.56
N LEU A 222 5.91 8.93 -8.56
CA LEU A 222 6.25 8.10 -7.41
C LEU A 222 7.75 8.13 -7.11
N THR A 223 8.60 7.98 -8.14
CA THR A 223 10.07 7.99 -7.98
C THR A 223 10.56 9.36 -7.53
N ASP A 224 10.02 10.43 -8.11
CA ASP A 224 10.33 11.81 -7.77
C ASP A 224 9.95 12.14 -6.31
N ALA A 225 8.76 11.74 -5.87
CA ALA A 225 8.35 11.88 -4.47
C ALA A 225 9.26 11.07 -3.54
N CYS A 226 9.53 9.80 -3.86
CA CYS A 226 10.45 8.95 -3.11
C CYS A 226 11.83 9.59 -2.94
N GLY A 227 12.40 10.18 -4.00
CA GLY A 227 13.68 10.88 -3.94
C GLY A 227 13.67 12.09 -3.00
N ARG A 228 12.58 12.88 -2.99
CA ARG A 228 12.43 14.01 -2.05
C ARG A 228 12.38 13.58 -0.59
N HIS A 229 11.67 12.48 -0.29
CA HIS A 229 11.50 11.99 1.07
C HIS A 229 12.75 11.28 1.60
N ALA A 230 13.51 10.59 0.74
CA ALA A 230 14.79 9.99 1.14
C ALA A 230 15.88 11.03 1.46
N GLY A 231 15.87 12.18 0.75
CA GLY A 231 16.80 13.29 1.02
C GLY A 231 16.55 14.00 2.36
N GLY A 232 15.35 13.85 2.94
CA GLY A 232 14.98 14.48 4.23
C GLY A 232 15.45 13.72 5.47
N GLU A 233 15.67 12.39 5.37
CA GLU A 233 16.12 11.57 6.51
C GLU A 233 17.63 11.64 6.76
N THR A 234 18.43 12.08 5.78
CA THR A 234 19.90 12.08 5.89
C THR A 234 20.45 13.21 6.79
N GLU A 235 19.68 14.27 7.06
CA GLU A 235 20.13 15.38 7.94
C GLU A 235 20.01 15.10 9.45
N LEU A 236 19.35 14.02 9.88
CA LEU A 236 19.13 13.71 11.30
C LEU A 236 20.16 12.76 11.93
N ALA A 237 21.16 12.31 11.17
CA ALA A 237 22.25 11.47 11.67
C ALA A 237 23.65 12.10 11.48
N ALA A 238 23.78 13.42 11.68
CA ALA A 238 25.09 14.02 11.97
C ALA A 238 25.50 13.64 13.41
N TRP A 239 26.11 12.46 13.56
CA TRP A 239 26.72 12.02 14.81
C TRP A 239 27.87 12.97 15.20
N PRO A 240 28.02 13.40 16.47
CA PRO A 240 29.03 14.38 16.83
C PRO A 240 30.44 13.77 16.74
N HIS A 241 31.32 14.42 16.00
CA HIS A 241 32.76 14.24 16.12
C HIS A 241 33.18 14.63 17.56
N ARG A 242 33.66 13.65 18.34
CA ARG A 242 34.48 13.94 19.52
C ARG A 242 35.94 13.84 19.10
N GLY A 243 36.68 14.93 19.34
CA GLY A 243 38.14 14.98 19.24
C GLY A 243 38.84 14.38 20.43
#